data_AF-A0A3D2K9I0-F1
#
_entry.id   AF-A0A3D2K9I0-F1
#
_cell.length_a   1.000
_cell.length_b   1.000
_cell.length_c   1.000
_cell.angle_alpha   90.00
_cell.angle_beta   90.00
_cell.angle_gamma   90.00
#
_symmetry.space_group_name_H-M   'P 1'
#
loop_
_entity.id
_entity.type
_entity.pdbx_description
1 polymer ?
#
loop_
_entity_poly.entity_id
_entity_poly.type
_entity_poly.pdbx_seq_one_letter_code
_entity_poly.pdbx_strand_id
1 'polypeptide(L)' 'MPIVLAPLNKELRVVRIATDEKTKKHLESLGIFQNANLLVLSSSGGSVVVMIKDGRIAL' A
#
# COMPACT_ATOMS: atom_id res chain seq x y z
N MET A 1 5.19 -10.93 -2.71
CA MET A 1 6.39 -10.10 -2.48
C MET A 1 6.04 -9.07 -1.41
N PRO A 2 6.93 -8.79 -0.44
CA PRO A 2 6.70 -7.74 0.54
C PRO A 2 6.64 -6.37 -0.15
N ILE A 3 5.77 -5.48 0.33
CA ILE A 3 5.66 -4.12 -0.24
C ILE A 3 6.95 -3.31 -0.10
N VAL A 4 7.79 -3.64 0.89
CA VAL A 4 9.13 -3.08 1.11
C VAL A 4 10.16 -3.42 0.02
N LEU A 5 9.91 -4.47 -0.77
CA LEU A 5 10.75 -4.85 -1.91
C LEU A 5 10.04 -4.57 -3.24
N ALA A 6 9.02 -3.71 -3.22
CA ALA A 6 8.29 -3.36 -4.40
C ALA A 6 9.09 -2.39 -5.29
N PRO A 7 9.07 -2.56 -6.63
CA PRO A 7 9.70 -1.60 -7.53
C PRO A 7 9.00 -0.24 -7.44
N LEU A 8 9.81 0.82 -7.39
CA LEU A 8 9.35 2.20 -7.36
C LEU A 8 8.69 2.59 -8.68
N ASN A 9 7.77 3.54 -8.59
CA ASN A 9 7.05 4.15 -9.70
C ASN A 9 6.31 3.15 -10.60
N LYS A 10 5.86 2.03 -10.02
CA LYS A 10 5.14 0.97 -10.72
C LYS A 10 3.77 0.76 -10.10
N GLU A 11 2.76 0.57 -10.95
CA GLU A 11 1.44 0.13 -10.51
C GLU A 11 1.52 -1.32 -10.01
N LEU A 12 1.06 -1.51 -8.78
CA LEU A 12 0.97 -2.80 -8.13
C LEU A 12 -0.45 -3.02 -7.64
N ARG A 13 -0.84 -4.29 -7.61
CA ARG A 13 -2.13 -4.71 -7.11
C ARG A 13 -1.97 -5.32 -5.73
N VAL A 14 -2.82 -4.91 -4.80
CA VAL A 14 -2.87 -5.51 -3.46
C VAL A 14 -3.44 -6.91 -3.57
N VAL A 15 -2.58 -7.93 -3.49
CA VAL A 15 -3.02 -9.33 -3.53
C VAL A 15 -3.57 -9.77 -2.17
N ARG A 16 -2.98 -9.28 -1.08
CA ARG A 16 -3.37 -9.64 0.29
C ARG A 16 -2.96 -8.54 1.26
N ILE A 17 -3.81 -8.26 2.24
CA ILE A 17 -3.54 -7.36 3.36
C ILE A 17 -3.41 -8.24 4.60
N ALA A 18 -2.23 -8.25 5.21
CA ALA A 18 -1.94 -8.96 6.45
C ALA A 18 -1.69 -7.94 7.56
N THR A 19 -2.77 -7.34 8.06
CA THR A 19 -2.74 -6.33 9.13
C THR A 19 -3.83 -6.63 10.14
N ASP A 20 -3.72 -6.05 11.33
CA ASP A 20 -4.77 -6.09 12.35
C ASP A 20 -6.10 -5.49 11.87
N GLU A 21 -7.20 -5.89 12.49
CA GLU A 21 -8.55 -5.50 12.10
C GLU A 21 -8.79 -3.98 12.17
N LYS A 22 -8.17 -3.31 13.16
CA LYS A 22 -8.20 -1.84 13.29
C LYS A 22 -7.54 -1.16 12.09
N THR A 23 -6.33 -1.61 11.74
CA THR A 23 -5.56 -1.08 10.62
C THR A 23 -6.27 -1.39 9.31
N LYS A 24 -6.85 -2.58 9.16
CA LYS A 24 -7.61 -2.98 7.98
C LYS A 24 -8.81 -2.05 7.73
N LYS A 25 -9.60 -1.74 8.76
CA LYS A 25 -10.72 -0.78 8.63
C LYS A 25 -10.25 0.61 8.24
N HIS A 26 -9.12 1.07 8.80
CA HIS A 26 -8.54 2.36 8.44
C HIS A 26 -8.06 2.38 6.98
N LEU A 27 -7.36 1.32 6.55
CA LEU A 27 -6.92 1.13 5.17
C LEU A 27 -8.10 1.07 4.20
N GLU A 28 -9.16 0.33 4.52
CA GLU A 28 -10.39 0.28 3.71
C GLU A 28 -11.06 1.66 3.61
N SER A 29 -11.10 2.42 4.72
CA SER A 29 -11.62 3.79 4.73
C SER A 29 -10.78 4.75 3.87
N LEU A 30 -9.49 4.46 3.70
CA LEU A 30 -8.58 5.21 2.84
C LEU A 30 -8.60 4.72 1.38
N GLY A 31 -9.33 3.63 1.09
CA GLY A 31 -9.44 3.04 -0.25
C GLY A 31 -8.39 1.97 -0.56
N ILE A 32 -7.65 1.48 0.44
CA ILE A 32 -6.77 0.31 0.32
C ILE A 32 -7.57 -0.95 0.68
N PHE A 33 -7.94 -1.71 -0.34
CA PHE A 33 -8.64 -2.99 -0.20
C PHE A 33 -7.96 -4.06 -1.06
N GLN A 34 -8.31 -5.34 -0.87
CA GLN A 34 -7.82 -6.40 -1.74
C GLN A 34 -8.21 -6.13 -3.19
N ASN A 35 -7.30 -6.38 -4.13
CA ASN A 35 -7.39 -6.00 -5.54
C ASN A 35 -7.33 -4.49 -5.86
N ALA A 36 -7.07 -3.62 -4.88
CA ALA A 36 -6.82 -2.21 -5.18
C ALA A 36 -5.50 -2.06 -5.95
N ASN A 37 -5.49 -1.14 -6.92
CA ASN A 37 -4.28 -0.70 -7.60
C ASN A 37 -3.67 0.46 -6.81
N LEU A 38 -2.36 0.39 -6.60
CA LEU A 38 -1.59 1.42 -5.93
C LEU A 38 -0.24 1.61 -6.60
N LEU A 39 0.34 2.78 -6.43
CA LEU A 39 1.59 3.17 -7.05
C LEU A 39 2.63 3.38 -5.96
N VAL A 40 3.72 2.63 -6.00
CA VAL A 40 4.79 2.79 -5.02
C VAL A 40 5.60 4.02 -5.40
N LEU A 41 5.61 5.03 -4.54
CA LEU A 41 6.38 6.26 -4.78
C LEU A 41 7.82 6.11 -4.30
N SER A 42 8.00 5.56 -3.09
CA SER A 42 9.31 5.36 -2.48
C SER A 42 9.29 4.17 -1.53
N SER A 43 10.44 3.55 -1.36
CA SER A 43 10.69 2.50 -0.37
C SER A 43 12.06 2.76 0.22
N SER A 44 12.15 2.97 1.52
CA SER A 44 13.39 3.29 2.21
C SER A 44 13.51 2.49 3.50
N GLY A 45 14.45 1.54 3.55
CA GLY A 45 14.93 0.92 4.78
C GLY A 45 13.88 0.27 5.71
N GLY A 46 12.68 -0.03 5.22
CA GLY A 46 11.57 -0.56 6.01
C GLY A 46 10.26 0.21 5.87
N SER A 47 10.32 1.47 5.41
CA SER A 47 9.14 2.28 5.12
C SER A 47 8.84 2.34 3.63
N VAL A 48 7.55 2.36 3.27
CA VAL A 48 7.09 2.42 1.88
C VAL A 48 6.00 3.46 1.75
N VAL A 49 6.20 4.39 0.82
CA VAL A 49 5.18 5.36 0.44
C VAL A 49 4.43 4.84 -0.78
N VAL A 50 3.12 4.68 -0.62
CA VAL A 50 2.21 4.25 -1.67
C VAL A 50 1.17 5.32 -1.94
N MET A 51 0.84 5.49 -3.21
CA MET A 51 -0.25 6.33 -3.69
C MET A 51 -1.43 5.45 -4.08
N ILE A 52 -2.60 5.73 -3.52
CA ILE A 52 -3.86 5.08 -3.86
C ILE A 52 -4.85 6.15 -4.26
N LYS A 53 -5.26 6.15 -5.52
CA LYS A 53 -6.07 7.24 -6.11
C LYS A 53 -5.39 8.59 -5.84
N ASP A 54 -5.95 9.39 -4.94
CA ASP A 54 -5.45 10.72 -4.52
C ASP A 54 -4.79 10.72 -3.13
N GLY A 55 -4.85 9.60 -2.41
CA GLY A 55 -4.28 9.44 -1.08
C GLY A 55 -2.83 8.98 -1.13
N ARG A 56 -1.94 9.64 -0.37
CA ARG A 56 -0.57 9.20 -0.14
C ARG A 56 -0.45 8.64 1.27
N ILE A 57 0.02 7.40 1.38
CA ILE A 57 0.15 6.68 2.65
C ILE A 57 1.57 6.18 2.78
N ALA A 58 2.18 6.49 3.92
CA ALA A 58 3.47 5.92 4.32
C ALA A 58 3.21 4.78 5.30
N LEU A 59 3.78 3.63 4.99
CA LEU A 59 3.82 2.43 5.81
C LEU A 59 5.23 2.26 6.39
#